data_AF-A0AAV5ABT9-F1
#
_entry.id   AF-A0AAV5ABT9-F1
#
_cell.length_a   1.000
_cell.length_b   1.000
_cell.length_c   1.000
_cell.angle_alpha   90.00
_cell.angle_beta   90.00
_cell.angle_gamma   90.00
#
_symmetry.space_group_name_H-M   'P 1'
#
loop_
_entity.id
_entity.type
_entity.pdbx_description
1 polymer ?
#
loop_
_entity_poly.entity_id
_entity_poly.type
_entity_poly.pdbx_seq_one_letter_code
_entity_poly.pdbx_strand_id
1 'polypeptide(L)'
;MASILVPILYVFSLVGALYIFSRFYRRSQAARLQKDPWWPTHPERDLYITLLQQTDPAAPEYLLKAALIHRAITDIKRLQAIREGKQAATALVQKGSLGDDLLTRLTKAEKELQAELLEVVAEANSFKQGWGQYIFANASEMIVNEKTRESFESLPKIKLDLTAKYDRRKKFGVVESDPPENLSVAENSTSTPGLHASSPATATTTDSEDVNTPQTPNSKNKRSKKRK
;
A
#
# COMPACT_ATOMS: atom_id res chain seq x y z
N MET A 1 -19.13 -36.51 -57.13
CA MET A 1 -19.41 -36.08 -55.74
C MET A 1 -18.17 -35.70 -54.92
N ALA A 2 -16.94 -36.14 -55.24
CA ALA A 2 -15.77 -35.91 -54.37
C ALA A 2 -15.38 -34.44 -54.12
N SER A 3 -15.64 -33.53 -55.06
CA SER A 3 -15.09 -32.16 -55.05
C SER A 3 -15.49 -31.27 -53.87
N ILE A 4 -16.60 -31.56 -53.18
CA ILE A 4 -17.00 -30.83 -51.97
C ILE A 4 -16.32 -31.37 -50.70
N LEU A 5 -15.95 -32.65 -50.70
CA LEU A 5 -15.42 -33.34 -49.52
C LEU A 5 -13.94 -33.00 -49.29
N VAL A 6 -13.16 -32.86 -50.37
CA VAL A 6 -11.74 -32.47 -50.33
C VAL A 6 -11.49 -31.13 -49.61
N PRO A 7 -12.15 -30.00 -49.95
CA PRO A 7 -11.93 -28.73 -49.24
C PRO A 7 -12.43 -28.76 -47.79
N ILE A 8 -13.50 -29.51 -47.49
CA ILE A 8 -13.97 -29.72 -46.11
C ILE A 8 -12.91 -30.47 -45.30
N LEU A 9 -12.36 -31.56 -45.84
CA LEU A 9 -11.31 -32.35 -45.19
C LEU A 9 -10.04 -31.52 -44.96
N TYR A 10 -9.65 -30.68 -45.92
CA TYR A 10 -8.53 -29.74 -45.80
C TYR A 10 -8.73 -28.77 -44.63
N VAL A 11 -9.90 -28.12 -44.54
CA VAL A 11 -10.23 -27.21 -43.43
C VAL A 11 -10.25 -27.94 -42.09
N PHE A 12 -10.84 -29.14 -41.99
CA PHE A 12 -10.81 -29.94 -40.76
C PHE A 12 -9.38 -30.35 -40.36
N SER A 13 -8.52 -30.72 -41.31
CA SER A 13 -7.12 -31.04 -41.02
C SER A 13 -6.34 -29.82 -40.51
N LEU A 14 -6.59 -28.65 -41.10
CA LEU A 14 -5.90 -27.40 -40.75
C LEU A 14 -6.36 -26.87 -39.38
N VAL A 15 -7.68 -26.86 -39.11
CA VAL A 15 -8.25 -26.54 -37.79
C VAL A 15 -7.83 -27.55 -36.73
N GLY A 16 -7.77 -28.84 -37.07
CA GLY A 16 -7.28 -29.90 -36.18
C GLY A 16 -5.83 -29.69 -35.77
N ALA A 17 -4.94 -29.52 -36.75
CA ALA A 17 -3.52 -29.23 -36.50
C ALA A 17 -3.33 -27.96 -35.66
N LEU A 18 -4.07 -26.89 -35.97
CA LEU A 18 -4.05 -25.63 -35.21
C LEU A 18 -4.57 -25.80 -33.78
N TYR A 19 -5.60 -26.63 -33.55
CA TYR A 19 -6.11 -26.93 -32.21
C TYR A 19 -5.11 -27.73 -31.38
N ILE A 20 -4.49 -28.78 -31.95
CA ILE A 20 -3.43 -29.55 -31.27
C ILE A 20 -2.26 -28.64 -30.92
N PHE A 21 -1.78 -27.84 -31.88
CA PHE A 21 -0.67 -26.90 -31.66
C PHE A 21 -1.01 -25.84 -30.60
N SER A 22 -2.17 -25.21 -30.68
CA SER A 22 -2.64 -24.22 -29.70
C SER A 22 -2.75 -24.81 -28.30
N ARG A 23 -3.29 -26.04 -28.16
CA ARG A 23 -3.37 -26.76 -26.89
C ARG A 23 -1.99 -27.09 -26.31
N PHE A 24 -1.05 -27.56 -27.15
CA PHE A 24 0.32 -27.86 -26.72
C PHE A 24 1.10 -26.60 -26.33
N TYR A 25 1.06 -25.56 -27.16
CA TYR A 25 1.72 -24.28 -26.91
C TYR A 25 1.17 -23.62 -25.63
N ARG A 26 -0.15 -23.54 -25.44
CA ARG A 26 -0.75 -22.99 -24.21
C ARG A 26 -0.37 -23.82 -22.97
N ARG A 27 -0.28 -25.15 -23.07
CA ARG A 27 0.18 -26.01 -21.96
C ARG A 27 1.65 -25.76 -21.62
N SER A 28 2.51 -25.65 -22.62
CA SER A 28 3.94 -25.36 -22.44
C SER A 28 4.18 -23.98 -21.82
N GLN A 29 3.50 -22.95 -22.33
CA GLN A 29 3.60 -21.60 -21.77
C GLN A 29 3.02 -21.52 -20.34
N ALA A 30 1.94 -22.25 -20.03
CA ALA A 30 1.43 -22.36 -18.66
C ALA A 30 2.46 -23.00 -17.69
N ALA A 31 3.16 -24.06 -18.12
CA ALA A 31 4.23 -24.67 -17.32
C ALA A 31 5.43 -23.72 -17.11
N ARG A 32 5.76 -22.86 -18.08
CA ARG A 32 6.82 -21.84 -17.93
C ARG A 32 6.41 -20.66 -17.02
N LEU A 33 5.10 -20.42 -16.88
CA LEU A 33 4.53 -19.45 -15.94
C LEU A 33 4.48 -20.01 -14.50
N GLN A 34 4.41 -21.34 -14.33
CA GLN A 34 4.62 -22.04 -13.06
C GLN A 34 6.10 -22.00 -12.63
N LYS A 35 6.57 -20.82 -12.19
CA LYS A 35 7.65 -20.73 -11.22
C LYS A 35 7.07 -20.75 -9.80
N ASP A 36 7.95 -20.72 -8.82
CA ASP A 36 7.65 -20.74 -7.38
C ASP A 36 6.61 -19.67 -6.97
N PRO A 37 5.84 -19.92 -5.88
CA PRO A 37 4.93 -18.93 -5.32
C PRO A 37 5.64 -17.59 -5.01
N TRP A 38 4.97 -16.49 -5.30
CA TRP A 38 5.51 -15.14 -5.07
C TRP A 38 5.73 -14.83 -3.58
N TRP A 39 4.87 -15.39 -2.72
CA TRP A 39 5.00 -15.32 -1.27
C TRP A 39 5.41 -16.69 -0.71
N PRO A 40 6.20 -16.73 0.38
CA PRO A 40 6.41 -17.96 1.13
C PRO A 40 5.10 -18.43 1.79
N THR A 41 5.14 -19.63 2.39
CA THR A 41 4.08 -20.20 3.23
C THR A 41 3.50 -19.16 4.21
N HIS A 42 2.22 -19.28 4.56
CA HIS A 42 1.54 -18.28 5.39
C HIS A 42 1.41 -18.81 6.83
N PRO A 43 2.38 -18.57 7.72
CA PRO A 43 2.36 -19.14 9.07
C PRO A 43 1.08 -18.81 9.83
N GLU A 44 0.59 -17.56 9.76
CA GLU A 44 -0.55 -17.16 10.61
C GLU A 44 -1.88 -17.79 10.16
N ARG A 45 -2.06 -18.03 8.85
CA ARG A 45 -3.15 -18.84 8.30
C ARG A 45 -2.99 -20.30 8.71
N ASP A 46 -1.79 -20.85 8.53
CA ASP A 46 -1.53 -22.27 8.81
C ASP A 46 -1.70 -22.57 10.32
N LEU A 47 -1.37 -21.60 11.18
CA LEU A 47 -1.68 -21.57 12.61
C LEU A 47 -3.19 -21.46 12.88
N TYR A 48 -3.91 -20.55 12.22
CA TYR A 48 -5.36 -20.43 12.35
C TYR A 48 -6.10 -21.72 11.95
N ILE A 49 -5.70 -22.35 10.84
CA ILE A 49 -6.22 -23.65 10.39
C ILE A 49 -5.89 -24.75 11.41
N THR A 50 -4.68 -24.74 11.99
CA THR A 50 -4.30 -25.69 13.06
C THR A 50 -5.18 -25.52 14.31
N LEU A 51 -5.43 -24.27 14.75
CA LEU A 51 -6.35 -23.99 15.85
C LEU A 51 -7.80 -24.40 15.55
N LEU A 52 -8.25 -24.25 14.29
CA LEU A 52 -9.58 -24.67 13.86
C LEU A 52 -9.73 -26.20 13.80
N GLN A 53 -8.64 -26.93 13.57
CA GLN A 53 -8.59 -28.40 13.61
C GLN A 53 -8.41 -28.97 15.04
N GLN A 54 -7.92 -28.16 15.98
CA GLN A 54 -7.68 -28.57 17.37
C GLN A 54 -9.00 -28.87 18.09
N THR A 55 -9.34 -30.15 18.18
CA THR A 55 -10.63 -30.62 18.73
C THR A 55 -10.57 -30.86 20.25
N ASP A 56 -9.40 -31.21 20.79
CA ASP A 56 -9.20 -31.49 22.22
C ASP A 56 -7.88 -30.88 22.74
N PRO A 57 -7.92 -29.93 23.70
CA PRO A 57 -9.09 -29.13 24.07
C PRO A 57 -9.47 -28.18 22.91
N ALA A 58 -10.76 -27.97 22.68
CA ALA A 58 -11.24 -27.08 21.62
C ALA A 58 -10.71 -25.64 21.77
N ALA A 59 -10.21 -25.05 20.68
CA ALA A 59 -9.67 -23.69 20.71
C ALA A 59 -10.75 -22.64 21.07
N PRO A 60 -10.53 -21.75 22.05
CA PRO A 60 -11.54 -20.79 22.47
C PRO A 60 -11.75 -19.69 21.43
N GLU A 61 -13.00 -19.24 21.28
CA GLU A 61 -13.42 -18.35 20.19
C GLU A 61 -12.63 -17.01 20.13
N TYR A 62 -12.19 -16.47 21.28
CA TYR A 62 -11.36 -15.27 21.32
C TYR A 62 -9.97 -15.48 20.69
N LEU A 63 -9.41 -16.70 20.79
CA LEU A 63 -8.12 -17.04 20.21
C LEU A 63 -8.24 -17.21 18.69
N LEU A 64 -9.32 -17.82 18.21
CA LEU A 64 -9.64 -17.90 16.78
C LEU A 64 -9.82 -16.50 16.16
N LYS A 65 -10.56 -15.61 16.84
CA LYS A 65 -10.73 -14.21 16.42
C LYS A 65 -9.40 -13.44 16.40
N ALA A 66 -8.53 -13.66 17.39
CA ALA A 66 -7.20 -13.05 17.41
C ALA A 66 -6.30 -13.57 16.27
N ALA A 67 -6.27 -14.89 16.05
CA ALA A 67 -5.50 -15.51 14.96
C ALA A 67 -5.97 -15.02 13.57
N LEU A 68 -7.28 -14.84 13.37
CA LEU A 68 -7.83 -14.26 12.13
C LEU A 68 -7.40 -12.80 11.93
N ILE A 69 -7.27 -12.01 12.99
CA ILE A 69 -6.71 -10.64 12.91
C ILE A 69 -5.22 -10.70 12.55
N HIS A 70 -4.43 -11.62 13.11
CA HIS A 70 -3.01 -11.80 12.75
C HIS A 70 -2.83 -12.26 11.29
N ARG A 71 -3.73 -13.10 10.76
CA ARG A 71 -3.81 -13.42 9.33
C ARG A 71 -4.06 -12.16 8.51
N ALA A 72 -5.13 -11.41 8.81
CA ALA A 72 -5.50 -10.17 8.13
C ALA A 72 -4.39 -9.08 8.16
N ILE A 73 -3.61 -9.00 9.24
CA ILE A 73 -2.43 -8.13 9.35
C ILE A 73 -1.36 -8.53 8.31
N THR A 74 -1.05 -9.82 8.21
CA THR A 74 -0.07 -10.33 7.25
C THR A 74 -0.53 -10.14 5.80
N ASP A 75 -1.83 -10.30 5.53
CA ASP A 75 -2.42 -10.03 4.21
C ASP A 75 -2.31 -8.56 3.80
N ILE A 76 -2.50 -7.61 4.73
CA ILE A 76 -2.31 -6.18 4.44
C ILE A 76 -0.83 -5.85 4.22
N LYS A 77 0.09 -6.39 5.04
CA LYS A 77 1.55 -6.23 4.84
C LYS A 77 1.97 -6.72 3.45
N ARG A 78 1.44 -7.88 3.01
CA ARG A 78 1.61 -8.42 1.65
C ARG A 78 0.98 -7.53 0.58
N LEU A 79 -0.23 -6.99 0.81
CA LEU A 79 -0.95 -6.15 -0.16
C LEU A 79 -0.25 -4.81 -0.39
N GLN A 80 0.27 -4.17 0.67
CA GLN A 80 1.08 -2.96 0.57
C GLN A 80 2.31 -3.20 -0.32
N ALA A 81 3.06 -4.27 -0.04
CA ALA A 81 4.25 -4.65 -0.81
C ALA A 81 3.93 -4.98 -2.29
N ILE A 82 2.81 -5.65 -2.61
CA ILE A 82 2.37 -5.84 -4.01
C ILE A 82 2.10 -4.48 -4.69
N ARG A 83 1.41 -3.56 -4.01
CA ARG A 83 1.00 -2.27 -4.61
C ARG A 83 2.21 -1.38 -4.90
N GLU A 84 3.16 -1.30 -3.96
CA GLU A 84 4.43 -0.58 -4.14
C GLU A 84 5.28 -1.24 -5.24
N GLY A 85 5.46 -2.56 -5.18
CA GLY A 85 6.20 -3.33 -6.18
C GLY A 85 5.62 -3.22 -7.60
N LYS A 86 4.30 -3.10 -7.73
CA LYS A 86 3.60 -2.97 -9.03
C LYS A 86 3.82 -1.62 -9.68
N GLN A 87 3.87 -0.54 -8.88
CA GLN A 87 4.22 0.79 -9.38
C GLN A 87 5.69 0.83 -9.85
N ALA A 88 6.62 0.32 -9.04
CA ALA A 88 8.03 0.25 -9.39
C ALA A 88 8.29 -0.64 -10.63
N ALA A 89 7.72 -1.85 -10.68
CA ALA A 89 7.91 -2.78 -11.78
C ALA A 89 7.38 -2.23 -13.11
N THR A 90 6.24 -1.52 -13.11
CA THR A 90 5.69 -0.88 -14.31
C THR A 90 6.67 0.16 -14.89
N ALA A 91 7.28 0.99 -14.03
CA ALA A 91 8.26 2.00 -14.43
C ALA A 91 9.60 1.39 -14.91
N LEU A 92 9.97 0.19 -14.46
CA LEU A 92 11.18 -0.51 -14.91
C LEU A 92 10.95 -1.31 -16.21
N VAL A 93 9.76 -1.90 -16.41
CA VAL A 93 9.40 -2.54 -17.69
C VAL A 93 9.33 -1.50 -18.82
N GLN A 94 8.82 -0.28 -18.55
CA GLN A 94 8.89 0.83 -19.52
C GLN A 94 10.32 1.25 -19.89
N LYS A 95 11.30 0.98 -19.02
CA LYS A 95 12.74 1.21 -19.29
C LYS A 95 13.43 0.01 -19.93
N GLY A 96 12.71 -1.07 -20.22
CA GLY A 96 13.25 -2.31 -20.79
C GLY A 96 14.17 -3.11 -19.85
N SER A 97 14.33 -2.71 -18.59
CA SER A 97 15.25 -3.38 -17.64
C SER A 97 14.65 -4.61 -16.96
N LEU A 98 13.34 -4.83 -17.09
CA LEU A 98 12.61 -6.00 -16.59
C LEU A 98 11.69 -6.56 -17.68
N GLY A 99 11.49 -7.88 -17.67
CA GLY A 99 10.56 -8.55 -18.59
C GLY A 99 9.13 -8.61 -18.04
N ASP A 100 8.15 -8.59 -18.96
CA ASP A 100 6.70 -8.66 -18.67
C ASP A 100 6.27 -9.96 -17.93
N ASP A 101 7.09 -11.01 -18.01
CA ASP A 101 7.03 -12.22 -17.18
C ASP A 101 6.96 -11.91 -15.66
N LEU A 102 7.55 -10.80 -15.22
CA LEU A 102 7.47 -10.34 -13.83
C LEU A 102 6.11 -9.70 -13.51
N LEU A 103 5.60 -8.81 -14.35
CA LEU A 103 4.27 -8.19 -14.17
C LEU A 103 3.16 -9.24 -14.24
N THR A 104 3.31 -10.25 -15.09
CA THR A 104 2.41 -11.41 -15.17
C THR A 104 2.41 -12.22 -13.86
N ARG A 105 3.56 -12.43 -13.21
CA ARG A 105 3.58 -13.07 -11.87
C ARG A 105 3.04 -12.19 -10.77
N LEU A 106 3.35 -10.89 -10.76
CA LEU A 106 2.88 -9.97 -9.73
C LEU A 106 1.35 -9.81 -9.78
N THR A 107 0.75 -9.76 -10.98
CA THR A 107 -0.71 -9.73 -11.16
C THR A 107 -1.40 -11.08 -10.93
N LYS A 108 -0.65 -12.21 -10.99
CA LYS A 108 -1.11 -13.51 -10.49
C LYS A 108 -1.12 -13.52 -8.96
N ALA A 109 -0.03 -13.11 -8.32
CA ALA A 109 0.08 -13.01 -6.86
C ALA A 109 -0.95 -12.03 -6.25
N GLU A 110 -1.24 -10.93 -6.94
CA GLU A 110 -2.29 -9.97 -6.59
C GLU A 110 -3.68 -10.63 -6.55
N LYS A 111 -3.99 -11.52 -7.49
CA LYS A 111 -5.26 -12.27 -7.53
C LYS A 111 -5.33 -13.38 -6.50
N GLU A 112 -4.21 -14.06 -6.26
CA GLU A 112 -4.10 -15.10 -5.21
C GLU A 112 -4.30 -14.48 -3.82
N LEU A 113 -3.68 -13.33 -3.57
CA LEU A 113 -3.89 -12.55 -2.35
C LEU A 113 -5.31 -11.98 -2.26
N GLN A 114 -5.91 -11.50 -3.37
CA GLN A 114 -7.31 -11.06 -3.38
C GLN A 114 -8.30 -12.18 -3.02
N ALA A 115 -8.03 -13.42 -3.40
CA ALA A 115 -8.85 -14.57 -2.98
C ALA A 115 -8.72 -14.84 -1.48
N GLU A 116 -7.50 -14.78 -0.92
CA GLU A 116 -7.23 -14.90 0.51
C GLU A 116 -7.91 -13.78 1.33
N LEU A 117 -7.88 -12.52 0.87
CA LEU A 117 -8.62 -11.43 1.52
C LEU A 117 -10.15 -11.65 1.52
N LEU A 118 -10.71 -12.24 0.46
CA LEU A 118 -12.14 -12.55 0.39
C LEU A 118 -12.53 -13.71 1.32
N GLU A 119 -11.65 -14.70 1.48
CA GLU A 119 -11.82 -15.79 2.46
C GLU A 119 -11.83 -15.24 3.89
N VAL A 120 -10.86 -14.39 4.26
CA VAL A 120 -10.79 -13.71 5.57
C VAL A 120 -12.05 -12.87 5.86
N VAL A 121 -12.62 -12.22 4.83
CA VAL A 121 -13.90 -11.49 4.97
C VAL A 121 -15.08 -12.43 5.18
N ALA A 122 -15.11 -13.60 4.53
CA ALA A 122 -16.15 -14.61 4.76
C ALA A 122 -16.05 -15.22 6.18
N GLU A 123 -14.83 -15.59 6.60
CA GLU A 123 -14.52 -16.09 7.95
C GLU A 123 -14.94 -15.06 9.01
N ALA A 124 -14.54 -13.79 8.88
CA ALA A 124 -14.91 -12.73 9.81
C ALA A 124 -16.44 -12.54 9.90
N ASN A 125 -17.15 -12.60 8.76
CA ASN A 125 -18.61 -12.52 8.75
C ASN A 125 -19.29 -13.73 9.40
N SER A 126 -18.66 -14.92 9.41
CA SER A 126 -19.18 -16.11 10.10
C SER A 126 -19.08 -15.98 11.63
N PHE A 127 -17.99 -15.38 12.15
CA PHE A 127 -17.85 -15.06 13.58
C PHE A 127 -18.79 -13.92 14.04
N LYS A 128 -18.99 -12.91 13.18
CA LYS A 128 -19.94 -11.82 13.43
C LYS A 128 -20.32 -11.13 12.12
N GLN A 129 -21.61 -11.13 11.80
CA GLN A 129 -22.15 -10.46 10.62
C GLN A 129 -21.71 -8.97 10.57
N GLY A 130 -21.15 -8.55 9.44
CA GLY A 130 -20.62 -7.21 9.22
C GLY A 130 -19.17 -6.99 9.68
N TRP A 131 -18.57 -7.87 10.49
CA TRP A 131 -17.19 -7.67 10.98
C TRP A 131 -16.15 -7.66 9.85
N GLY A 132 -16.39 -8.41 8.77
CA GLY A 132 -15.52 -8.42 7.58
C GLY A 132 -15.40 -7.06 6.88
N GLN A 133 -16.28 -6.08 7.14
CA GLN A 133 -16.12 -4.71 6.63
C GLN A 133 -15.06 -3.90 7.39
N TYR A 134 -14.80 -4.26 8.65
CA TYR A 134 -13.94 -3.51 9.57
C TYR A 134 -12.62 -4.23 9.89
N ILE A 135 -12.53 -5.55 9.69
CA ILE A 135 -11.34 -6.34 10.06
C ILE A 135 -10.05 -5.80 9.43
N PHE A 136 -10.07 -5.43 8.15
CA PHE A 136 -8.89 -4.86 7.48
C PHE A 136 -8.59 -3.41 7.87
N ALA A 137 -9.59 -2.61 8.25
CA ALA A 137 -9.34 -1.27 8.79
C ALA A 137 -8.60 -1.39 10.14
N ASN A 138 -9.12 -2.24 11.04
CA ASN A 138 -8.50 -2.50 12.33
C ASN A 138 -7.08 -3.09 12.19
N ALA A 139 -6.88 -4.05 11.28
CA ALA A 139 -5.58 -4.63 11.01
C ALA A 139 -4.58 -3.60 10.43
N SER A 140 -5.03 -2.65 9.61
CA SER A 140 -4.20 -1.54 9.12
C SER A 140 -3.73 -0.63 10.27
N GLU A 141 -4.62 -0.26 11.19
CA GLU A 141 -4.25 0.52 12.38
C GLU A 141 -3.30 -0.25 13.32
N MET A 142 -3.48 -1.57 13.44
CA MET A 142 -2.55 -2.41 14.21
C MET A 142 -1.14 -2.44 13.60
N ILE A 143 -1.00 -2.47 12.27
CA ILE A 143 0.31 -2.39 11.59
C ILE A 143 0.99 -1.03 11.86
N VAL A 144 0.22 0.06 11.81
CA VAL A 144 0.73 1.41 12.09
C VAL A 144 1.17 1.52 13.55
N ASN A 145 0.39 0.98 14.50
CA ASN A 145 0.72 0.95 15.92
C ASN A 145 1.97 0.11 16.20
N GLU A 146 2.04 -1.12 15.67
CA GLU A 146 3.19 -2.03 15.77
C GLU A 146 4.48 -1.34 15.29
N LYS A 147 4.49 -0.83 14.05
CA LYS A 147 5.65 -0.11 13.46
C LYS A 147 6.04 1.14 14.27
N THR A 148 5.07 1.87 14.81
CA THR A 148 5.32 3.04 15.65
C THR A 148 5.96 2.64 16.98
N ARG A 149 5.45 1.58 17.61
CA ARG A 149 5.99 1.01 18.85
C ARG A 149 7.40 0.45 18.66
N GLU A 150 7.64 -0.35 17.61
CA GLU A 150 8.97 -0.83 17.21
C GLU A 150 9.96 0.33 17.06
N SER A 151 9.53 1.41 16.40
CA SER A 151 10.34 2.62 16.24
C SER A 151 10.73 3.20 17.61
N PHE A 152 9.78 3.38 18.53
CA PHE A 152 10.06 3.86 19.89
C PHE A 152 10.98 2.91 20.70
N GLU A 153 10.75 1.60 20.64
CA GLU A 153 11.56 0.59 21.34
C GLU A 153 12.99 0.47 20.75
N SER A 154 13.19 0.87 19.49
CA SER A 154 14.52 0.94 18.86
C SER A 154 15.34 2.16 19.29
N LEU A 155 14.69 3.29 19.66
CA LEU A 155 15.36 4.55 20.02
C LEU A 155 16.48 4.42 21.07
N PRO A 156 16.33 3.71 22.21
CA PRO A 156 17.43 3.59 23.17
C PRO A 156 18.65 2.84 22.60
N LYS A 157 18.43 1.84 21.73
CA LYS A 157 19.51 1.08 21.07
C LYS A 157 20.24 1.98 20.06
N ILE A 158 19.49 2.75 19.27
CA ILE A 158 20.03 3.73 18.31
C ILE A 158 20.82 4.82 19.04
N LYS A 159 20.30 5.35 20.17
CA LYS A 159 21.00 6.35 20.98
C LYS A 159 22.34 5.83 21.53
N LEU A 160 22.39 4.59 22.02
CA LEU A 160 23.61 3.97 22.55
C LEU A 160 24.66 3.73 21.45
N ASP A 161 24.24 3.23 20.28
CA ASP A 161 25.12 3.08 19.13
C ASP A 161 25.66 4.43 18.62
N LEU A 162 24.81 5.47 18.62
CA LEU A 162 25.23 6.84 18.30
C LEU A 162 26.25 7.39 19.31
N THR A 163 26.05 7.28 20.63
CA THR A 163 27.06 7.72 21.60
C THR A 163 28.37 6.94 21.44
N ALA A 164 28.32 5.61 21.33
CA ALA A 164 29.50 4.78 21.09
C ALA A 164 30.23 5.08 19.77
N LYS A 165 29.57 5.67 18.77
CA LYS A 165 30.19 6.15 17.51
C LYS A 165 30.74 7.58 17.62
N TYR A 166 30.03 8.49 18.28
CA TYR A 166 30.40 9.91 18.33
C TYR A 166 31.33 10.26 19.49
N ASP A 167 31.28 9.57 20.63
CA ASP A 167 32.25 9.72 21.72
C ASP A 167 33.66 9.28 21.30
N ARG A 168 33.75 8.27 20.42
CA ARG A 168 35.01 7.93 19.75
C ARG A 168 35.52 9.06 18.85
N ARG A 169 34.64 9.80 18.15
CA ARG A 169 35.08 10.99 17.40
C ARG A 169 35.51 12.14 18.32
N LYS A 170 34.81 12.40 19.43
CA LYS A 170 35.29 13.38 20.43
C LYS A 170 36.69 13.05 20.95
N LYS A 171 36.99 11.76 21.21
CA LYS A 171 38.32 11.31 21.67
C LYS A 171 39.44 11.36 20.61
N PHE A 172 39.14 11.64 19.34
CA PHE A 172 40.11 11.68 18.25
C PHE A 172 40.05 12.96 17.38
N GLY A 173 39.37 14.03 17.84
CA GLY A 173 39.15 15.18 16.96
C GLY A 173 38.47 16.41 17.57
N VAL A 174 38.96 16.91 18.70
CA VAL A 174 38.86 18.34 19.06
C VAL A 174 40.20 18.76 19.66
N VAL A 175 40.95 19.63 18.96
CA VAL A 175 41.93 20.50 19.62
C VAL A 175 41.16 21.75 19.96
N GLU A 176 40.88 21.94 21.24
CA GLU A 176 40.08 23.06 21.73
C GLU A 176 41.03 24.27 21.85
N SER A 177 40.86 25.25 20.97
CA SER A 177 41.60 26.51 21.01
C SER A 177 40.84 27.50 21.86
N ASP A 178 41.37 27.84 23.03
CA ASP A 178 40.77 28.78 23.98
C ASP A 178 40.44 30.14 23.33
N PRO A 179 39.30 30.78 23.68
CA PRO A 179 38.97 32.12 23.21
C PRO A 179 39.80 33.18 23.96
N PRO A 180 40.61 34.02 23.28
CA PRO A 180 41.31 35.11 23.94
C PRO A 180 40.35 36.23 24.33
N GLU A 181 40.33 36.56 25.61
CA GLU A 181 39.57 37.67 26.20
C GLU A 181 40.32 39.01 26.04
N ASN A 182 39.57 40.14 26.10
CA ASN A 182 40.05 41.51 26.30
C ASN A 182 40.83 42.21 25.17
N LEU A 183 40.21 43.24 24.55
CA LEU A 183 40.80 44.58 24.34
C LEU A 183 39.69 45.63 24.10
N SER A 184 39.99 46.92 24.30
CA SER A 184 39.04 48.06 24.26
C SER A 184 39.75 49.38 23.87
N VAL A 185 39.10 50.51 23.56
CA VAL A 185 37.66 50.90 23.63
C VAL A 185 37.14 51.27 22.20
N ALA A 186 36.20 52.16 21.86
CA ALA A 186 35.51 53.29 22.51
C ALA A 186 34.09 53.60 21.94
N GLU A 187 33.50 54.66 22.50
CA GLU A 187 32.33 55.50 22.17
C GLU A 187 31.89 55.57 20.67
N ASN A 188 30.60 55.71 20.34
CA ASN A 188 29.77 56.87 20.67
C ASN A 188 28.23 56.65 20.63
N SER A 189 27.49 57.54 21.32
CA SER A 189 26.09 57.98 21.08
C SER A 189 24.92 56.97 21.17
N THR A 190 24.51 56.72 22.42
CA THR A 190 23.12 56.73 22.94
C THR A 190 21.98 57.14 21.98
N SER A 191 20.92 56.32 21.85
CA SER A 191 19.54 56.71 22.25
C SER A 191 18.45 55.61 22.11
N THR A 192 17.70 55.45 23.20
CA THR A 192 16.33 54.91 23.33
C THR A 192 15.57 55.93 24.21
N PRO A 193 14.21 55.99 24.29
CA PRO A 193 13.25 54.88 24.13
C PRO A 193 11.96 55.26 23.34
N GLY A 194 10.93 54.40 23.37
CA GLY A 194 9.54 54.83 23.10
C GLY A 194 8.61 53.73 22.58
N LEU A 195 7.75 53.20 23.44
CA LEU A 195 6.50 52.55 23.03
C LEU A 195 5.45 53.61 22.68
N HIS A 196 4.50 53.30 21.80
CA HIS A 196 3.06 53.22 22.11
C HIS A 196 2.23 52.97 20.85
N ALA A 197 1.07 52.32 21.00
CA ALA A 197 0.14 52.02 19.92
C ALA A 197 -1.03 53.01 19.88
N SER A 198 -1.62 53.22 18.69
CA SER A 198 -3.05 53.49 18.49
C SER A 198 -3.44 53.47 17.00
N SER A 199 -4.56 52.82 16.68
CA SER A 199 -5.41 53.16 15.53
C SER A 199 -6.57 54.04 16.05
N PRO A 200 -7.26 54.86 15.22
CA PRO A 200 -8.35 54.29 14.40
C PRO A 200 -8.70 55.05 13.07
N ALA A 201 -9.54 54.42 12.24
CA ALA A 201 -10.64 54.99 11.41
C ALA A 201 -10.42 56.17 10.40
N THR A 202 -11.23 56.40 9.35
CA THR A 202 -12.16 55.58 8.52
C THR A 202 -12.62 56.42 7.30
N ALA A 203 -12.52 55.89 6.07
CA ALA A 203 -13.35 56.15 4.86
C ALA A 203 -12.81 55.24 3.71
N THR A 204 -13.55 54.36 3.01
CA THR A 204 -14.80 54.51 2.21
C THR A 204 -14.52 55.31 0.93
N THR A 205 -14.72 54.80 -0.31
CA THR A 205 -15.94 54.17 -0.90
C THR A 205 -15.63 53.31 -2.15
N THR A 206 -16.42 52.25 -2.40
CA THR A 206 -16.73 51.54 -3.70
C THR A 206 -15.57 51.07 -4.63
N ASP A 207 -15.69 50.05 -5.49
CA ASP A 207 -16.89 49.40 -6.08
C ASP A 207 -16.79 47.84 -6.14
N SER A 208 -17.61 47.20 -7.00
CA SER A 208 -18.21 45.86 -6.81
C SER A 208 -17.66 44.71 -7.70
N GLU A 209 -18.31 43.53 -7.61
CA GLU A 209 -18.23 42.34 -8.49
C GLU A 209 -16.96 41.45 -8.40
N ASP A 210 -17.00 40.12 -8.51
CA ASP A 210 -18.08 39.11 -8.38
C ASP A 210 -17.45 37.74 -7.99
N VAL A 211 -18.22 36.81 -7.39
CA VAL A 211 -17.73 35.50 -6.89
C VAL A 211 -18.39 34.34 -7.64
N ASN A 212 -17.69 33.79 -8.63
CA ASN A 212 -18.18 32.68 -9.45
C ASN A 212 -17.59 31.31 -8.98
N THR A 213 -18.47 30.34 -8.70
CA THR A 213 -18.10 28.98 -8.24
C THR A 213 -18.49 27.93 -9.30
N PRO A 214 -17.59 26.98 -9.68
CA PRO A 214 -17.86 26.04 -10.77
C PRO A 214 -19.03 25.06 -10.52
N GLN A 215 -19.81 24.79 -11.56
CA GLN A 215 -20.92 23.82 -11.52
C GLN A 215 -20.49 22.39 -11.89
N THR A 216 -21.08 21.40 -11.23
CA THR A 216 -21.05 19.98 -11.63
C THR A 216 -22.35 19.57 -12.34
N PRO A 217 -22.33 18.88 -13.49
CA PRO A 217 -23.54 18.56 -14.26
C PRO A 217 -24.10 17.15 -13.99
N ASN A 218 -25.42 16.99 -13.75
CA ASN A 218 -26.10 15.70 -14.02
C ASN A 218 -27.65 15.76 -14.17
N SER A 219 -28.20 14.68 -14.75
CA SER A 219 -29.58 14.17 -14.61
C SER A 219 -30.76 14.89 -15.29
N LYS A 220 -30.75 14.86 -16.63
CA LYS A 220 -31.86 14.42 -17.51
C LYS A 220 -33.30 14.44 -16.95
N ASN A 221 -34.15 15.30 -17.53
CA ASN A 221 -35.60 15.34 -17.33
C ASN A 221 -36.34 14.03 -17.70
N LYS A 222 -37.32 13.62 -16.89
CA LYS A 222 -38.39 12.66 -17.25
C LYS A 222 -39.70 13.40 -17.47
N ARG A 223 -40.22 13.39 -18.71
CA ARG A 223 -41.36 14.21 -19.15
C ARG A 223 -42.70 13.55 -18.79
N SER A 224 -43.42 14.08 -17.81
CA SER A 224 -44.75 13.58 -17.40
C SER A 224 -45.82 13.97 -18.42
N LYS A 225 -46.64 13.00 -18.86
CA LYS A 225 -47.70 13.19 -19.86
C LYS A 225 -49.05 13.25 -19.14
N LYS A 226 -49.76 14.40 -19.18
CA LYS A 226 -51.02 14.61 -18.45
C LYS A 226 -52.12 15.20 -19.36
N ARG A 227 -53.15 14.39 -19.58
CA ARG A 227 -54.55 14.72 -19.95
C ARG A 227 -54.82 16.08 -20.64
N LYS A 228 -55.23 16.02 -21.91
CA LYS A 228 -56.65 16.19 -22.25
C LYS A 228 -57.01 15.27 -23.41
#